data_AF-A0A453NY70-F1
#
_entry.id   AF-A0A453NY70-F1
#
_cell.length_a   1.000
_cell.length_b   1.000
_cell.length_c   1.000
_cell.angle_alpha   90.00
_cell.angle_beta   90.00
_cell.angle_gamma   90.00
#
_symmetry.space_group_name_H-M   'P 1'
#
loop_
_entity.id
_entity.type
_entity.pdbx_description
1 polymer ?
#
loop_
_entity_poly.entity_id
_entity_poly.type
_entity_poly.pdbx_seq_one_letter_code
_entity_poly.pdbx_strand_id
1 'polypeptide(L)'
;VTSRNLRDRLYRELERNLAMKVEDGETADTFLVSGRGTLHLTILIENMRREGYEFMIGPPKVINKTVNGKLLEPYEIAAIEVPEEYMGSVVELLGKRRGQMLDMEASGPEGTSLLKYKVPTRGLIGLRNAILTASRGRAILNTIFDSYGPWAGDISSRDQGSL
;
A
#
# COMPACT_ATOMS: atom_id res chain seq x y z
N VAL A 1 25.08 12.81 -5.97
CA VAL A 1 24.72 11.77 -4.98
C VAL A 1 25.36 10.46 -5.40
N THR A 2 26.20 9.83 -4.57
CA THR A 2 26.88 8.56 -4.93
C THR A 2 26.10 7.37 -4.36
N SER A 3 26.15 6.21 -5.04
CA SER A 3 25.56 4.95 -4.56
C SER A 3 25.97 4.63 -3.11
N ARG A 4 27.23 4.91 -2.77
CA ARG A 4 27.78 4.77 -1.40
C ARG A 4 27.03 5.61 -0.36
N ASN A 5 26.75 6.88 -0.65
CA ASN A 5 26.03 7.75 0.28
C ASN A 5 24.59 7.26 0.51
N LEU A 6 23.94 6.74 -0.54
CA LEU A 6 22.59 6.18 -0.44
C LEU A 6 22.59 4.92 0.44
N ARG A 7 23.56 4.02 0.22
CA ARG A 7 23.74 2.81 1.03
C ARG A 7 23.95 3.15 2.49
N ASP A 8 24.91 4.03 2.80
CA ASP A 8 25.21 4.41 4.20
C ASP A 8 23.98 4.99 4.90
N ARG A 9 23.15 5.77 4.19
CA ARG A 9 21.91 6.33 4.72
C ARG A 9 20.84 5.28 5.00
N LEU A 10 20.65 4.32 4.09
CA LEU A 10 19.69 3.23 4.23
C LEU A 10 20.08 2.29 5.38
N TYR A 11 21.37 1.97 5.49
CA TYR A 11 21.88 1.12 6.56
C TYR A 11 21.80 1.80 7.93
N ARG A 12 22.05 3.11 8.01
CA ARG A 12 21.83 3.88 9.26
C ARG A 12 20.38 3.84 9.71
N GLU A 13 19.43 3.83 8.78
CA GLU A 13 18.01 3.74 9.13
C GLU A 13 17.63 2.35 9.68
N LEU A 14 18.29 1.28 9.24
CA LEU A 14 18.08 -0.07 9.79
C LEU A 14 18.36 -0.15 11.30
N GLU A 15 19.30 0.66 11.81
CA GLU A 15 19.63 0.71 13.25
C GLU A 15 18.46 1.23 14.10
N ARG A 16 17.60 2.09 13.52
CA ARG A 16 16.44 2.68 14.20
C ARG A 16 15.14 1.96 13.86
N ASN A 17 15.07 1.35 12.68
CA ASN A 17 13.84 0.86 12.10
C ASN A 17 13.90 -0.65 11.85
N LEU A 18 13.56 -1.41 12.90
CA LEU A 18 13.56 -2.88 12.90
C LEU A 18 12.61 -3.50 11.87
N ALA A 19 11.67 -2.73 11.35
CA ALA A 19 10.67 -3.22 10.42
C ALA A 19 11.09 -3.05 8.95
N MET A 20 12.27 -2.49 8.71
CA MET A 20 12.85 -2.33 7.40
C MET A 20 13.92 -3.40 7.13
N LYS A 21 14.05 -3.78 5.87
CA LYS A 21 15.17 -4.59 5.37
C LYS A 21 15.72 -3.94 4.11
N VAL A 22 17.03 -3.98 3.94
CA VAL A 22 17.73 -3.47 2.76
C VAL A 22 18.61 -4.59 2.24
N GLU A 23 18.49 -4.88 0.95
CA GLU A 23 19.27 -5.89 0.23
C GLU A 23 19.92 -5.22 -0.99
N ASP A 24 21.13 -5.65 -1.35
CA ASP A 24 21.79 -5.18 -2.57
C ASP A 24 21.07 -5.77 -3.79
N GLY A 25 20.86 -4.96 -4.84
CA GLY A 25 20.13 -5.35 -6.05
C GLY A 25 21.01 -6.02 -7.11
N GLU A 26 20.49 -6.12 -8.35
CA GLU A 26 21.20 -6.72 -9.48
C GLU A 26 22.47 -5.94 -9.89
N THR A 27 22.48 -4.64 -9.65
CA THR A 27 23.61 -3.75 -9.91
C THR A 27 24.09 -3.09 -8.63
N ALA A 28 25.35 -2.67 -8.60
CA ALA A 28 25.96 -1.98 -7.45
C ALA A 28 25.29 -0.65 -7.07
N ASP A 29 24.38 -0.15 -7.92
CA ASP A 29 23.65 1.11 -7.73
C ASP A 29 22.16 0.89 -7.42
N THR A 30 21.72 -0.36 -7.30
CA THR A 30 20.33 -0.72 -7.01
C THR A 30 20.23 -1.33 -5.62
N PHE A 31 19.21 -0.93 -4.86
CA PHE A 31 18.91 -1.48 -3.53
C PHE A 31 17.45 -1.91 -3.46
N LEU A 32 17.20 -3.10 -2.94
CA LEU A 32 15.85 -3.55 -2.59
C LEU A 32 15.54 -3.15 -1.15
N VAL A 33 14.57 -2.24 -0.98
CA VAL A 33 14.12 -1.78 0.34
C VAL A 33 12.74 -2.35 0.63
N SER A 34 12.64 -3.13 1.70
CA SER A 34 11.40 -3.76 2.17
C SER A 34 10.94 -3.12 3.48
N GLY A 35 9.64 -2.89 3.63
CA GLY A 35 9.05 -2.30 4.85
C GLY A 35 7.66 -2.83 5.15
N ARG A 36 7.01 -2.31 6.21
CA ARG A 36 5.66 -2.75 6.64
C ARG A 36 4.51 -2.39 5.70
N GLY A 37 4.73 -1.52 4.73
CA GLY A 37 3.71 -1.07 3.80
C GLY A 37 4.17 0.13 2.99
N THR A 38 3.29 0.59 2.11
CA THR A 38 3.57 1.72 1.21
C THR A 38 3.83 3.01 1.96
N LEU A 39 3.01 3.34 2.96
CA LEU A 39 3.16 4.55 3.78
C LEU A 39 4.53 4.60 4.49
N HIS A 40 4.99 3.47 5.00
CA HIS A 40 6.28 3.37 5.66
C HIS A 40 7.43 3.76 4.73
N LEU A 41 7.41 3.25 3.49
CA LEU A 41 8.40 3.58 2.47
C LEU A 41 8.25 5.03 2.00
N THR A 42 7.03 5.54 1.85
CA THR A 42 6.78 6.95 1.48
C THR A 42 7.40 7.92 2.50
N ILE A 43 7.27 7.64 3.80
CA ILE A 43 7.86 8.48 4.85
C ILE A 43 9.39 8.49 4.73
N LEU A 44 10.02 7.34 4.54
CA LEU A 44 11.46 7.25 4.34
C LEU A 44 11.92 8.06 3.12
N ILE A 45 11.25 7.87 1.98
CA ILE A 45 11.56 8.57 0.73
C ILE A 45 11.43 10.08 0.91
N GLU A 46 10.35 10.55 1.53
CA GLU A 46 10.12 11.98 1.75
C GLU A 46 11.15 12.59 2.72
N ASN A 47 11.56 11.85 3.76
CA ASN A 47 12.64 12.29 4.65
C ASN A 47 13.97 12.39 3.91
N MET A 48 14.34 11.38 3.12
CA MET A 48 15.56 11.42 2.31
C MET A 48 15.53 12.56 1.28
N ARG A 49 14.37 12.85 0.67
CA ARG A 49 14.20 14.00 -0.21
C ARG A 49 14.46 15.33 0.51
N ARG A 50 13.96 15.49 1.74
CA ARG A 50 14.20 16.68 2.59
C ARG A 50 15.65 16.81 3.06
N GLU A 51 16.35 15.68 3.18
CA GLU A 51 17.78 15.62 3.46
C GLU A 51 18.64 15.92 2.21
N GLY A 52 18.03 16.10 1.03
CA GLY A 52 18.72 16.45 -0.22
C GLY A 52 19.23 15.25 -1.03
N TYR A 53 18.73 14.05 -0.76
CA TYR A 53 19.05 12.87 -1.59
C TYR A 53 18.25 12.88 -2.89
N GLU A 54 18.89 12.40 -3.95
CA GLU A 54 18.30 12.21 -5.27
C GLU A 54 18.46 10.74 -5.66
N PHE A 55 17.35 10.10 -6.04
CA PHE A 55 17.32 8.71 -6.47
C PHE A 55 16.02 8.43 -7.24
N MET A 56 16.02 7.33 -7.99
CA MET A 56 14.82 6.82 -8.67
C MET A 56 14.22 5.68 -7.85
N ILE A 57 12.89 5.55 -7.88
CA ILE A 57 12.17 4.44 -7.24
C ILE A 57 11.45 3.60 -8.28
N GLY A 58 11.53 2.28 -8.12
CA GLY A 58 10.69 1.35 -8.88
C GLY A 58 9.25 1.31 -8.35
N PRO A 59 8.31 0.71 -9.10
CA PRO A 59 6.96 0.50 -8.61
C PRO A 59 6.96 -0.40 -7.36
N PRO A 60 6.18 -0.08 -6.32
CA PRO A 60 6.10 -0.90 -5.12
C PRO A 60 5.54 -2.28 -5.46
N LYS A 61 6.16 -3.32 -4.90
CA LYS A 61 5.72 -4.72 -5.05
C LYS A 61 5.40 -5.30 -3.68
N VAL A 62 4.40 -6.18 -3.64
CA VAL A 62 4.12 -6.98 -2.45
C VAL A 62 5.15 -8.11 -2.34
N ILE A 63 5.49 -8.47 -1.10
CA ILE A 63 6.36 -9.60 -0.81
C ILE A 63 5.47 -10.83 -0.68
N ASN A 64 5.49 -11.69 -1.69
CA ASN A 64 4.77 -12.96 -1.64
C ASN A 64 5.55 -14.00 -0.81
N LYS A 65 4.84 -14.96 -0.24
CA LYS A 65 5.43 -16.09 0.49
C LYS A 65 4.94 -17.40 -0.10
N THR A 66 5.84 -18.35 -0.30
CA THR A 66 5.46 -19.72 -0.67
C THR A 66 5.47 -20.57 0.59
N VAL A 67 4.30 -21.09 1.00
CA VAL A 67 4.15 -21.96 2.16
C VAL A 67 3.43 -23.23 1.70
N ASN A 68 4.02 -24.40 1.96
CA ASN A 68 3.48 -25.70 1.54
C ASN A 68 3.11 -25.78 0.05
N GLY A 69 3.97 -25.21 -0.82
CA GLY A 69 3.76 -25.17 -2.27
C GLY A 69 2.68 -24.19 -2.75
N LYS A 70 2.03 -23.44 -1.85
CA LYS A 70 1.02 -22.43 -2.20
C LYS A 70 1.60 -21.03 -2.14
N LEU A 71 1.31 -20.23 -3.17
CA LEU A 71 1.64 -18.82 -3.21
C LEU A 71 0.66 -18.03 -2.32
N LEU A 72 1.19 -17.34 -1.33
CA LEU A 72 0.45 -16.47 -0.43
C LEU A 72 0.85 -15.01 -0.68
N GLU A 73 -0.13 -14.11 -0.64
CA GLU A 73 0.09 -12.66 -0.66
C GLU A 73 -0.41 -12.03 0.66
N PRO A 74 0.14 -10.86 1.05
CA PRO A 74 -0.32 -10.16 2.24
C PRO A 74 -1.70 -9.53 2.03
N TYR A 75 -2.53 -9.62 3.07
CA TYR A 75 -3.84 -8.99 3.17
C TYR A 75 -3.86 -7.96 4.30
N GLU A 76 -4.66 -6.92 4.10
CA GLU A 76 -4.91 -5.86 5.06
C GLU A 76 -6.41 -5.72 5.33
N ILE A 77 -6.76 -5.32 6.55
CA ILE A 77 -8.10 -4.80 6.86
C ILE A 77 -8.11 -3.32 6.54
N ALA A 78 -8.94 -2.94 5.58
CA ALA A 78 -9.25 -1.56 5.26
C ALA A 78 -10.54 -1.16 5.99
N ALA A 79 -10.45 -0.17 6.86
CA ALA A 79 -11.59 0.52 7.45
C ALA A 79 -11.81 1.84 6.70
N ILE A 80 -12.97 1.97 6.06
CA ILE A 80 -13.33 3.14 5.27
C ILE A 80 -14.56 3.80 5.87
N GLU A 81 -14.42 5.04 6.28
CA GLU A 81 -15.55 5.89 6.64
C GLU A 81 -15.87 6.79 5.45
N VAL A 82 -17.11 6.78 4.98
CA VAL A 82 -17.53 7.53 3.81
C VAL A 82 -18.99 7.98 3.95
N PRO A 83 -19.35 9.20 3.51
CA PRO A 83 -20.75 9.60 3.38
C PRO A 83 -21.55 8.64 2.49
N GLU A 84 -22.79 8.35 2.85
CA GLU A 84 -23.65 7.41 2.10
C GLU A 84 -23.77 7.76 0.60
N GLU A 85 -23.73 9.05 0.26
CA GLU A 85 -23.77 9.55 -1.13
C GLU A 85 -22.62 9.01 -2.01
N TYR A 86 -21.45 8.70 -1.45
CA TYR A 86 -20.30 8.16 -2.20
C TYR A 86 -20.05 6.67 -1.94
N MET A 87 -20.81 6.04 -1.03
CA MET A 87 -20.60 4.66 -0.60
C MET A 87 -20.57 3.70 -1.80
N GLY A 88 -21.53 3.81 -2.73
CA GLY A 88 -21.60 2.94 -3.91
C GLY A 88 -20.34 2.98 -4.78
N SER A 89 -19.77 4.17 -4.98
CA SER A 89 -18.53 4.33 -5.75
C SER A 89 -17.33 3.69 -5.06
N VAL A 90 -17.23 3.82 -3.73
CA VAL A 90 -16.15 3.22 -2.94
C VAL A 90 -16.24 1.69 -2.93
N VAL A 91 -17.46 1.15 -2.78
CA VAL A 91 -17.72 -0.31 -2.83
C VAL A 91 -17.31 -0.89 -4.18
N GLU A 92 -17.66 -0.23 -5.29
CA GLU A 92 -17.28 -0.67 -6.64
C GLU A 92 -15.75 -0.71 -6.81
N LEU A 93 -15.05 0.34 -6.36
CA LEU A 93 -13.60 0.42 -6.41
C LEU A 93 -12.92 -0.70 -5.61
N LEU A 94 -13.41 -0.99 -4.40
CA LEU A 94 -12.90 -2.09 -3.56
C LEU A 94 -13.17 -3.46 -4.19
N GLY A 95 -14.34 -3.65 -4.79
CA GLY A 95 -14.70 -4.88 -5.50
C GLY A 95 -13.77 -5.17 -6.68
N LYS A 96 -13.45 -4.17 -7.50
CA LYS A 96 -12.47 -4.29 -8.61
C LYS A 96 -11.07 -4.67 -8.14
N ARG A 97 -10.72 -4.34 -6.89
CA ARG A 97 -9.43 -4.65 -6.26
C ARG A 97 -9.43 -5.96 -5.44
N ARG A 98 -10.42 -6.83 -5.65
CA ARG A 98 -10.58 -8.10 -4.92
C ARG A 98 -10.78 -7.92 -3.41
N GLY A 99 -11.33 -6.78 -2.99
CA GLY A 99 -11.73 -6.56 -1.62
C GLY A 99 -12.96 -7.42 -1.26
N GLN A 100 -12.91 -8.05 -0.09
CA GLN A 100 -14.03 -8.79 0.50
C GLN A 100 -14.61 -7.97 1.64
N MET A 101 -15.90 -7.62 1.57
CA MET A 101 -16.57 -6.94 2.67
C MET A 101 -16.66 -7.89 3.86
N LEU A 102 -16.17 -7.44 5.01
CA LEU A 102 -16.29 -8.16 6.27
C LEU A 102 -17.47 -7.65 7.08
N ASP A 103 -17.67 -6.34 7.08
CA ASP A 103 -18.64 -5.67 7.95
C ASP A 103 -19.04 -4.32 7.36
N MET A 104 -20.27 -3.88 7.68
CA MET A 104 -20.83 -2.61 7.26
C MET A 104 -21.73 -2.08 8.35
N GLU A 105 -21.36 -0.91 8.90
CA GLU A 105 -22.12 -0.23 9.94
C GLU A 105 -22.69 1.07 9.35
N ALA A 106 -24.01 1.09 9.14
CA ALA A 106 -24.76 2.21 8.56
C ALA A 106 -25.24 3.21 9.63
N SER A 107 -24.40 3.51 10.62
CA SER A 107 -24.80 4.32 11.79
C SER A 107 -23.68 5.21 12.32
N GLY A 108 -22.86 5.76 11.42
CA GLY A 108 -21.92 6.81 11.77
C GLY A 108 -22.66 8.10 12.16
N PRO A 109 -22.06 8.95 13.00
CA PRO A 109 -22.56 10.32 13.19
C PRO A 109 -22.66 11.03 11.83
N GLU A 110 -23.70 11.86 11.64
CA GLU A 110 -23.82 12.73 10.46
C GLU A 110 -24.00 12.03 9.08
N GLY A 111 -24.49 10.78 9.04
CA GLY A 111 -24.82 10.11 7.77
C GLY A 111 -23.61 9.50 7.06
N THR A 112 -22.57 9.14 7.82
CA THR A 112 -21.43 8.34 7.33
C THR A 112 -21.66 6.85 7.57
N SER A 113 -21.12 6.02 6.69
CA SER A 113 -21.08 4.57 6.82
C SER A 113 -19.64 4.12 7.03
N LEU A 114 -19.46 3.18 7.97
CA LEU A 114 -18.16 2.53 8.20
C LEU A 114 -18.14 1.16 7.52
N LEU A 115 -17.21 0.99 6.59
CA LEU A 115 -17.00 -0.22 5.82
C LEU A 115 -15.72 -0.91 6.26
N LYS A 116 -15.78 -2.20 6.61
CA LYS A 116 -14.59 -3.02 6.86
C LYS A 116 -14.41 -4.01 5.73
N TYR A 117 -13.25 -3.98 5.10
CA TYR A 117 -12.90 -4.85 3.98
C TYR A 117 -11.58 -5.59 4.25
N LYS A 118 -11.51 -6.86 3.87
CA LYS A 118 -10.26 -7.58 3.70
C LYS A 118 -9.79 -7.45 2.26
N VAL A 119 -8.64 -6.83 2.05
CA VAL A 119 -8.13 -6.52 0.71
C VAL A 119 -6.69 -7.02 0.58
N PRO A 120 -6.29 -7.64 -0.53
CA PRO A 120 -4.87 -7.91 -0.77
C PRO A 120 -4.09 -6.59 -0.81
N THR A 121 -2.92 -6.50 -0.17
CA THR A 121 -2.10 -5.27 -0.14
C THR A 121 -1.81 -4.75 -1.54
N ARG A 122 -1.68 -5.65 -2.53
CA ARG A 122 -1.49 -5.31 -3.94
C ARG A 122 -2.66 -4.52 -4.53
N GLY A 123 -3.88 -4.83 -4.10
CA GLY A 123 -5.10 -4.11 -4.49
C GLY A 123 -5.22 -2.72 -3.87
N LEU A 124 -4.53 -2.46 -2.74
CA LEU A 124 -4.52 -1.17 -2.08
C LEU A 124 -3.56 -0.16 -2.73
N ILE A 125 -2.60 -0.62 -3.54
CA ILE A 125 -1.64 0.24 -4.23
C ILE A 125 -2.40 1.17 -5.18
N GLY A 126 -2.35 2.47 -4.92
CA GLY A 126 -3.06 3.50 -5.69
C GLY A 126 -4.55 3.66 -5.36
N LEU A 127 -5.15 2.74 -4.59
CA LEU A 127 -6.57 2.78 -4.25
C LEU A 127 -6.94 3.99 -3.38
N ARG A 128 -6.04 4.39 -2.46
CA ARG A 128 -6.25 5.57 -1.59
C ARG A 128 -6.60 6.82 -2.40
N ASN A 129 -5.87 7.09 -3.48
CA ASN A 129 -6.13 8.26 -4.32
C ASN A 129 -7.46 8.14 -5.06
N ALA A 130 -7.77 6.95 -5.60
CA ALA A 130 -9.05 6.72 -6.29
C ALA A 130 -10.26 6.91 -5.35
N ILE A 131 -10.18 6.43 -4.11
CA ILE A 131 -11.21 6.62 -3.09
C ILE A 131 -11.36 8.11 -2.76
N LEU A 132 -10.26 8.83 -2.52
CA LEU A 132 -10.30 10.26 -2.23
C LEU A 132 -10.91 11.06 -3.39
N THR A 133 -10.57 10.72 -4.64
CA THR A 133 -11.17 11.36 -5.82
C THR A 133 -12.68 11.07 -5.90
N ALA A 134 -13.09 9.81 -5.73
CA ALA A 134 -14.50 9.43 -5.79
C ALA A 134 -15.34 10.07 -4.67
N SER A 135 -14.77 10.22 -3.47
CA SER A 135 -15.44 10.81 -2.31
C SER A 135 -15.27 12.33 -2.19
N ARG A 136 -14.64 13.00 -3.18
CA ARG A 136 -14.27 14.43 -3.11
C ARG A 136 -13.49 14.80 -1.83
N GLY A 137 -12.62 13.90 -1.38
CA GLY A 137 -11.79 14.08 -0.18
C GLY A 137 -12.50 13.84 1.17
N ARG A 138 -13.77 13.42 1.17
CA ARG A 138 -14.54 13.18 2.40
C ARG A 138 -14.39 11.78 3.01
N ALA A 139 -13.83 10.83 2.27
CA ALA A 139 -13.61 9.48 2.79
C ALA A 139 -12.32 9.42 3.64
N ILE A 140 -12.41 8.69 4.74
CA ILE A 140 -11.27 8.37 5.60
C ILE A 140 -10.92 6.89 5.39
N LEU A 141 -9.68 6.61 5.01
CA LEU A 141 -9.16 5.27 4.78
C LEU A 141 -8.02 4.94 5.74
N ASN A 142 -8.26 3.95 6.59
CA ASN A 142 -7.27 3.35 7.48
C ASN A 142 -7.04 1.90 7.06
N THR A 143 -5.78 1.46 7.05
CA THR A 143 -5.43 0.07 6.72
C THR A 143 -4.48 -0.49 7.78
N ILE A 144 -4.67 -1.77 8.10
CA ILE A 144 -3.80 -2.51 9.00
C ILE A 144 -3.52 -3.90 8.42
N PHE A 145 -2.27 -4.34 8.55
CA PHE A 145 -1.89 -5.70 8.17
C PHE A 145 -2.67 -6.74 8.97
N ASP A 146 -3.26 -7.71 8.26
CA ASP A 146 -4.04 -8.80 8.85
C ASP A 146 -3.23 -10.10 8.85
N SER A 147 -3.00 -10.65 7.65
CA SER A 147 -2.44 -11.99 7.49
C SER A 147 -1.91 -12.23 6.08
N TYR A 148 -1.18 -13.33 5.89
CA TYR A 148 -0.89 -13.87 4.56
C TYR A 148 -2.00 -14.83 4.16
N GLY A 149 -2.61 -14.59 3.00
CA GLY A 149 -3.70 -15.41 2.46
C GLY A 149 -3.36 -15.94 1.06
N PRO A 150 -4.18 -16.86 0.52
CA PRO A 150 -4.01 -17.36 -0.84
C PRO A 150 -3.99 -16.22 -1.87
N TRP A 151 -3.28 -16.41 -2.98
CA TRP A 151 -3.30 -15.45 -4.09
C TRP A 151 -4.73 -15.12 -4.55
N ALA A 152 -5.08 -13.82 -4.55
CA ALA A 152 -6.41 -13.31 -4.88
C ALA A 152 -6.74 -13.34 -6.39
N GLY A 153 -5.76 -13.70 -7.23
CA GLY A 153 -5.85 -13.64 -8.68
C GLY A 153 -5.34 -12.32 -9.25
N ASP A 154 -5.49 -12.15 -10.57
CA ASP A 154 -5.01 -10.94 -11.25
C ASP A 154 -5.85 -9.70 -10.87
N ILE A 155 -5.13 -8.60 -10.67
CA ILE A 155 -5.68 -7.27 -10.37
C ILE A 155 -5.15 -6.34 -11.47
N SER A 156 -6.04 -5.69 -12.23
CA SER A 156 -5.63 -4.76 -13.27
C SER A 156 -4.95 -3.54 -12.64
N SER A 157 -3.70 -3.24 -13.01
CA SER A 157 -2.94 -2.15 -12.40
C SER A 157 -3.20 -0.79 -13.08
N ARG A 158 -3.59 -0.78 -14.36
CA ARG A 158 -3.82 0.43 -15.18
C ARG A 158 -4.76 0.14 -16.36
N ASP A 159 -5.71 1.05 -16.59
CA ASP A 159 -6.56 1.05 -17.80
C ASP A 159 -5.97 1.91 -18.94
N GLN A 160 -4.95 2.74 -18.68
CA GLN A 160 -4.37 3.67 -19.66
C GLN A 160 -2.85 3.49 -19.80
N GLY A 161 -2.35 3.62 -21.04
CA GLY A 161 -0.92 3.59 -21.37
C GLY A 161 -0.19 4.90 -21.03
N SER A 162 1.13 4.91 -21.15
CA SER A 162 1.92 6.15 -21.14
C SER A 162 1.91 6.76 -22.53
N LEU A 163 1.94 8.10 -22.60
CA LEU A 163 2.41 8.82 -23.77
C LEU A 163 3.92 8.65 -23.93
#